data_AF-A0A0Q8XEW7-F1
#
_entry.id   AF-A0A0Q8XEW7-F1
#
_cell.length_a   1.000
_cell.length_b   1.000
_cell.length_c   1.000
_cell.angle_alpha   90.00
_cell.angle_beta   90.00
_cell.angle_gamma   90.00
#
_symmetry.space_group_name_H-M   'P 1'
#
loop_
_entity.id
_entity.type
_entity.pdbx_description
1 polymer ?
#
loop_
_entity_poly.entity_id
_entity_poly.type
_entity_poly.pdbx_seq_one_letter_code
_entity_poly.pdbx_strand_id
1 'polypeptide(L)'
;MKSRPVLRALALPALAACALATAPAAHAWTRISCDLSGTVSSLPATLRQFRTDGTELSQVMFRLKVSAAGIPDGERADSDCTPFVNREVDVVLDDVAARAIHKGKPLKVRYHYDESLGQSLATKYELAP
;
A
#
# COMPACT_ATOMS: atom_id res chain seq x y z
N MET A 1 30.04 15.59 -78.02
CA MET A 1 28.87 15.63 -77.12
C MET A 1 28.35 14.19 -77.01
N LYS A 2 28.32 13.47 -75.89
CA LYS A 2 27.79 13.79 -74.56
C LYS A 2 28.42 12.83 -73.54
N SER A 3 28.68 13.34 -72.34
CA SER A 3 29.56 12.82 -71.30
C SER A 3 29.02 11.60 -70.53
N ARG A 4 29.92 10.70 -70.10
CA ARG A 4 29.66 9.66 -69.07
C ARG A 4 29.56 10.33 -67.67
N PRO A 5 28.83 9.73 -66.72
CA PRO A 5 29.55 9.14 -65.56
C PRO A 5 28.93 7.81 -65.06
N VAL A 6 29.75 6.78 -64.85
CA VAL A 6 30.26 6.30 -63.54
C VAL A 6 29.15 5.79 -62.61
N LEU A 7 28.90 4.48 -62.68
CA LEU A 7 28.21 3.72 -61.64
C LEU A 7 29.12 3.69 -60.40
N ARG A 8 28.73 4.39 -59.34
CA ARG A 8 29.37 4.30 -58.03
C ARG A 8 28.87 3.05 -57.31
N ALA A 9 29.78 2.10 -57.10
CA ALA A 9 29.64 1.09 -56.05
C ALA A 9 29.66 1.78 -54.68
N LEU A 10 28.75 1.36 -53.79
CA LEU A 10 28.82 1.60 -52.35
C LEU A 10 28.34 0.33 -51.65
N ALA A 11 29.30 -0.52 -51.30
CA ALA A 11 29.18 -1.44 -50.19
C ALA A 11 29.31 -0.64 -48.89
N LEU A 12 28.52 -0.99 -47.85
CA LEU A 12 28.73 -0.71 -46.41
C LEU A 12 27.48 -1.22 -45.62
N PRO A 13 27.58 -1.50 -44.30
CA PRO A 13 27.74 -2.85 -43.74
C PRO A 13 26.61 -3.27 -42.78
N ALA A 14 26.63 -4.52 -42.33
CA ALA A 14 25.83 -5.03 -41.22
C ALA A 14 26.18 -4.36 -39.88
N LEU A 15 25.18 -3.81 -39.19
CA LEU A 15 25.16 -3.37 -37.78
C LEU A 15 23.68 -3.40 -37.37
N ALA A 16 23.18 -4.33 -36.55
CA ALA A 16 23.37 -4.47 -35.10
C ALA A 16 21.98 -4.35 -34.42
N ALA A 17 21.58 -5.44 -33.78
CA ALA A 17 20.72 -5.55 -32.61
C ALA A 17 19.73 -4.41 -32.30
N CYS A 18 18.44 -4.71 -32.40
CA CYS A 18 17.48 -4.33 -31.37
C CYS A 18 16.76 -5.60 -30.93
N ALA A 19 17.36 -6.31 -29.98
CA ALA A 19 16.58 -7.18 -29.11
C ALA A 19 15.55 -6.27 -28.43
N LEU A 20 14.27 -6.44 -28.78
CA LEU A 20 13.20 -5.94 -27.94
C LEU A 20 13.33 -6.66 -26.61
N ALA A 21 13.98 -6.00 -25.65
CA ALA A 21 13.93 -6.40 -24.25
C ALA A 21 12.45 -6.42 -23.88
N THR A 22 11.88 -7.62 -23.81
CA THR A 22 10.70 -7.88 -22.99
C THR A 22 11.14 -7.61 -21.56
N ALA A 23 11.11 -6.35 -21.15
CA ALA A 23 11.16 -6.01 -19.74
C ALA A 23 10.03 -6.84 -19.12
N PRO A 24 10.32 -7.75 -18.17
CA PRO A 24 9.24 -8.39 -17.44
C PRO A 24 8.40 -7.25 -16.88
N ALA A 25 7.07 -7.36 -16.95
CA ALA A 25 6.19 -6.45 -16.25
C ALA A 25 6.68 -6.44 -14.80
N ALA A 26 7.40 -5.38 -14.43
CA ALA A 26 7.80 -5.18 -13.05
C ALA A 26 6.47 -5.04 -12.34
N HIS A 27 6.05 -6.11 -11.65
CA HIS A 27 4.91 -6.06 -10.76
C HIS A 27 5.27 -5.04 -9.69
N ALA A 28 4.94 -3.77 -9.94
CA ALA A 28 5.00 -2.73 -8.95
C ALA A 28 3.92 -3.10 -7.94
N TRP A 29 4.33 -3.69 -6.82
CA TRP A 29 3.42 -3.99 -5.73
C TRP A 29 2.92 -2.67 -5.16
N THR A 30 1.59 -2.51 -5.12
CA THR A 30 0.99 -1.28 -4.60
C THR A 30 1.27 -1.19 -3.11
N ARG A 31 1.90 -0.10 -2.69
CA ARG A 31 2.08 0.23 -1.28
C ARG A 31 1.24 1.45 -0.92
N ILE A 32 0.38 1.31 0.08
CA ILE A 32 -0.45 2.41 0.58
C ILE A 32 -0.13 2.60 2.05
N SER A 33 0.11 3.84 2.44
CA SER A 33 0.24 4.23 3.83
C SER A 33 -0.59 5.48 4.04
N CYS A 34 -1.60 5.37 4.90
CA CYS A 34 -2.55 6.45 5.16
C CYS A 34 -2.75 6.61 6.67
N ASP A 35 -2.49 7.81 7.18
CA ASP A 35 -2.94 8.23 8.50
C ASP A 35 -4.44 8.55 8.43
N LEU A 36 -5.25 7.75 9.11
CA LEU A 36 -6.70 7.91 9.22
C LEU A 36 -7.03 8.53 10.58
N SER A 37 -7.62 9.71 10.57
CA SER A 37 -8.12 10.40 11.76
C SER A 37 -9.64 10.34 11.79
N GLY A 38 -10.22 9.97 12.92
CA GLY A 38 -11.67 9.83 13.03
C GLY A 38 -12.16 9.61 14.45
N THR A 39 -13.41 9.22 14.58
CA THR A 39 -14.05 8.92 15.86
C THR A 39 -14.42 7.44 15.93
N VAL A 40 -14.11 6.78 17.05
CA VAL A 40 -14.47 5.38 17.26
C VAL A 40 -16.00 5.26 17.35
N SER A 41 -16.63 4.56 16.41
CA SER A 41 -18.10 4.49 16.31
C SER A 41 -18.71 3.24 16.96
N SER A 42 -17.95 2.15 17.11
CA SER A 42 -18.39 0.94 17.80
C SER A 42 -17.81 0.82 19.22
N LEU A 43 -18.38 -0.08 20.02
CA LEU A 43 -17.67 -0.55 21.22
C LEU A 43 -16.49 -1.42 20.77
N PRO A 44 -15.30 -1.28 21.37
CA PRO A 44 -14.17 -2.16 21.06
C PRO A 44 -14.43 -3.57 21.57
N ALA A 45 -14.15 -4.55 20.74
CA ALA A 45 -14.12 -5.97 21.11
C ALA A 45 -12.67 -6.43 21.21
N THR A 46 -12.38 -7.37 22.11
CA THR A 46 -11.04 -7.95 22.26
C THR A 46 -11.09 -9.43 21.93
N LEU A 47 -10.19 -9.86 21.06
CA LEU A 47 -9.96 -11.25 20.73
C LEU A 47 -8.60 -11.66 21.29
N ARG A 48 -8.57 -12.70 22.11
CA ARG A 48 -7.32 -13.28 22.62
C ARG A 48 -7.20 -14.69 22.07
N GLN A 49 -6.10 -14.96 21.40
CA GLN A 49 -5.77 -16.27 20.86
C GLN A 49 -4.45 -16.73 21.45
N PHE A 50 -4.30 -18.03 21.63
CA PHE A 50 -3.04 -18.62 22.05
C PHE A 50 -2.54 -19.51 20.92
N ARG A 51 -1.31 -19.28 20.50
CA ARG A 51 -0.63 -20.14 19.54
C ARG A 51 -0.21 -21.45 20.22
N THR A 52 0.15 -22.44 19.42
CA THR A 52 0.60 -23.77 19.90
C THR A 52 1.88 -23.71 20.73
N ASP A 53 2.67 -22.65 20.59
CA ASP A 53 3.88 -22.36 21.37
C ASP A 53 3.59 -21.62 22.69
N GLY A 54 2.31 -21.34 23.00
CA GLY A 54 1.90 -20.60 24.19
C GLY A 54 1.94 -19.07 24.04
N THR A 55 2.35 -18.54 22.89
CA THR A 55 2.35 -17.10 22.63
C THR A 55 0.91 -16.59 22.57
N GLU A 56 0.62 -15.57 23.37
CA GLU A 56 -0.66 -14.85 23.32
C GLU A 56 -0.66 -13.85 22.16
N LEU A 57 -1.71 -13.90 21.34
CA LEU A 57 -2.05 -12.89 20.35
C LEU A 57 -3.29 -12.15 20.85
N SER A 58 -3.17 -10.84 21.10
CA SER A 58 -4.29 -10.01 21.51
C SER A 58 -4.64 -9.03 20.39
N GLN A 59 -5.89 -9.03 19.96
CA GLN A 59 -6.40 -8.11 18.94
C GLN A 59 -7.55 -7.28 19.51
N VAL A 60 -7.55 -5.99 19.18
CA VAL A 60 -8.67 -5.07 19.49
C VAL A 60 -9.35 -4.67 18.20
N MET A 61 -10.63 -4.97 18.10
CA MET A 61 -11.46 -4.74 16.92
C MET A 61 -12.48 -3.64 17.19
N PHE A 62 -12.58 -2.66 16.31
CA PHE A 62 -13.57 -1.58 16.42
C PHE A 62 -13.83 -0.93 15.06
N ARG A 63 -14.89 -0.12 14.97
CA ARG A 63 -15.15 0.73 13.80
C ARG A 63 -14.67 2.14 14.04
N LEU A 64 -14.01 2.70 13.04
CA LEU A 64 -13.59 4.10 13.01
C LEU A 64 -14.38 4.83 11.92
N LYS A 65 -15.08 5.90 12.31
CA LYS A 65 -15.67 6.85 11.36
C LYS A 65 -14.60 7.87 10.98
N VAL A 66 -14.05 7.74 9.79
CA VAL A 66 -12.93 8.54 9.30
C VAL A 66 -13.42 9.94 8.92
N SER A 67 -12.85 10.97 9.54
CA SER A 67 -13.11 12.37 9.22
C SER A 67 -12.02 13.00 8.36
N ALA A 68 -10.79 12.49 8.45
CA ALA A 68 -9.66 12.93 7.64
C ALA A 68 -8.73 11.75 7.34
N ALA A 69 -8.12 11.77 6.17
CA ALA A 69 -7.14 10.77 5.76
C ALA A 69 -6.03 11.49 4.98
N GLY A 70 -4.78 11.09 5.19
CA GLY A 70 -3.64 11.68 4.51
C GLY A 70 -2.45 10.75 4.45
N ILE A 71 -1.54 11.00 3.52
CA ILE A 71 -0.27 10.29 3.44
C ILE A 71 0.62 10.82 4.58
N PRO A 72 1.20 9.95 5.43
CA PRO A 72 2.07 10.41 6.50
C PRO A 72 3.35 11.06 5.97
N ASP A 73 3.90 12.00 6.74
CA ASP A 73 5.09 12.74 6.34
C ASP A 73 6.28 11.81 6.04
N GLY A 74 6.89 12.00 4.87
CA GLY A 74 8.04 11.22 4.43
C GLY A 74 7.72 9.84 3.86
N GLU A 75 6.46 9.40 3.85
CA GLU A 75 6.04 8.19 3.15
C GLU A 75 5.53 8.49 1.74
N ARG A 76 5.70 7.53 0.84
CA ARG A 76 5.14 7.56 -0.51
C ARG A 76 4.06 6.48 -0.60
N ALA A 77 2.83 6.90 -0.86
CA ALA A 77 1.76 5.99 -1.23
C ALA A 77 1.59 6.01 -2.75
N ASP A 78 1.39 4.84 -3.34
CA ASP A 78 1.08 4.72 -4.77
C ASP A 78 -0.36 5.16 -5.09
N SER A 79 -1.21 5.30 -4.07
CA SER A 79 -2.61 5.69 -4.16
C SER A 79 -2.97 6.80 -3.17
N ASP A 80 -3.99 7.59 -3.51
CA ASP A 80 -4.54 8.64 -2.64
C ASP A 80 -5.35 8.06 -1.47
N CYS A 81 -5.31 8.74 -0.32
CA CYS A 81 -6.01 8.38 0.91
C CYS A 81 -7.43 8.98 1.00
N THR A 82 -7.82 9.88 0.08
CA THR A 82 -9.18 10.46 0.07
C THR A 82 -10.34 9.46 0.05
N PRO A 83 -10.25 8.23 -0.52
CA PRO A 83 -11.36 7.28 -0.51
C PRO A 83 -11.80 6.84 0.89
N PHE A 84 -10.93 6.97 1.89
CA PHE A 84 -11.24 6.65 3.28
C PHE A 84 -12.09 7.72 3.97
N VAL A 85 -12.08 8.97 3.48
CA VAL A 85 -12.79 10.07 4.13
C VAL A 85 -14.31 9.84 4.08
N ASN A 86 -14.99 10.09 5.20
CA ASN A 86 -16.42 9.83 5.40
C ASN A 86 -16.84 8.35 5.32
N ARG A 87 -15.88 7.41 5.40
CA ARG A 87 -16.17 5.98 5.53
C ARG A 87 -16.11 5.52 6.99
N GLU A 88 -16.88 4.48 7.29
CA GLU A 88 -16.57 3.64 8.44
C GLU A 88 -15.67 2.51 7.98
N VAL A 89 -14.56 2.31 8.70
CA VAL A 89 -13.62 1.22 8.47
C VAL A 89 -13.57 0.32 9.69
N ASP A 90 -13.53 -1.00 9.46
CA ASP A 90 -13.26 -1.97 10.51
C ASP A 90 -11.75 -1.99 10.75
N VAL A 91 -11.35 -1.63 11.96
CA VAL A 91 -9.96 -1.55 12.41
C VAL A 91 -9.68 -2.73 13.34
N VAL A 92 -8.56 -3.40 13.08
CA VAL A 92 -8.01 -4.45 13.94
C VAL A 92 -6.60 -4.03 14.33
N LEU A 93 -6.37 -3.82 15.63
CA LEU A 93 -5.07 -3.49 16.18
C LEU A 93 -4.50 -4.70 16.92
N ASP A 94 -3.27 -5.07 16.58
CA ASP A 94 -2.54 -6.14 17.25
C ASP A 94 -1.80 -5.59 18.47
N ASP A 95 -1.83 -6.34 19.58
CA ASP A 95 -1.11 -6.09 20.83
C ASP A 95 -1.37 -4.72 21.48
N VAL A 96 -2.52 -4.11 21.17
CA VAL A 96 -2.98 -2.86 21.80
C VAL A 96 -3.90 -3.17 22.98
N ALA A 97 -3.71 -2.45 24.10
CA ALA A 97 -4.60 -2.58 25.24
C ALA A 97 -5.98 -1.97 24.94
N ALA A 98 -7.06 -2.76 25.08
CA ALA A 98 -8.42 -2.31 24.78
C ALA A 98 -8.84 -1.02 25.53
N ARG A 99 -8.29 -0.80 26.73
CA ARG A 99 -8.47 0.43 27.52
C ARG A 99 -7.96 1.72 26.83
N ALA A 100 -7.19 1.61 25.75
CA ALA A 100 -6.76 2.76 24.96
C ALA A 100 -7.87 3.20 23.97
N ILE A 101 -8.80 2.30 23.63
CA ILE A 101 -9.83 2.52 22.62
C ILE A 101 -11.17 2.74 23.31
N HIS A 102 -11.83 3.86 23.02
CA HIS A 102 -13.11 4.20 23.62
C HIS A 102 -14.09 4.71 22.57
N LYS A 103 -15.31 4.16 22.58
CA LYS A 103 -16.39 4.63 21.72
C LYS A 103 -16.63 6.14 21.93
N GLY A 104 -16.78 6.86 20.83
CA GLY A 104 -17.02 8.31 20.80
C GLY A 104 -15.76 9.16 21.00
N LYS A 105 -14.59 8.56 21.23
CA LYS A 105 -13.33 9.30 21.31
C LYS A 105 -12.67 9.43 19.94
N PRO A 106 -11.98 10.57 19.69
CA PRO A 106 -11.14 10.70 18.52
C PRO A 106 -9.97 9.72 18.62
N LEU A 107 -9.59 9.16 17.50
CA LEU A 107 -8.46 8.25 17.37
C LEU A 107 -7.81 8.47 16.00
N LYS A 108 -6.49 8.32 15.98
CA LYS A 108 -5.70 8.30 14.76
C LYS A 108 -5.06 6.93 14.61
N VAL A 109 -5.23 6.33 13.44
CA VAL A 109 -4.65 5.03 13.11
C VAL A 109 -3.92 5.13 11.79
N ARG A 110 -2.84 4.37 11.63
CA ARG A 110 -2.14 4.23 10.36
C ARG A 110 -2.62 2.97 9.66
N TYR A 111 -3.10 3.13 8.45
CA TYR A 111 -3.44 2.05 7.53
C TYR A 111 -2.24 1.77 6.62
N HIS A 112 -1.79 0.52 6.60
CA HIS A 112 -0.78 0.03 5.69
C HIS A 112 -1.38 -1.03 4.77
N TYR A 113 -1.16 -0.85 3.46
CA TYR A 113 -1.40 -1.85 2.44
C TYR A 113 -0.10 -2.21 1.73
N ASP A 114 0.22 -3.50 1.64
CA ASP A 114 1.38 -3.99 0.89
C ASP A 114 1.01 -5.27 0.11
N GLU A 115 0.79 -5.11 -1.20
CA GLU A 115 0.39 -6.23 -2.09
C GLU A 115 1.43 -7.35 -2.14
N SER A 116 2.70 -7.04 -1.85
CA SER A 116 3.81 -8.02 -1.90
C SER A 116 3.67 -9.13 -0.86
N LEU A 117 2.95 -8.87 0.23
CA LEU A 117 2.82 -9.79 1.37
C LEU A 117 1.72 -10.85 1.17
N GLY A 118 1.00 -10.80 0.04
CA GLY A 118 -0.15 -11.65 -0.24
C GLY A 118 -1.44 -11.16 0.45
N GLN A 119 -2.60 -11.55 -0.09
CA GLN A 119 -3.90 -10.97 0.27
C GLN A 119 -4.23 -11.03 1.77
N SER A 120 -3.79 -12.06 2.50
CA SER A 120 -4.11 -12.23 3.92
C SER A 120 -3.28 -11.35 4.86
N LEU A 121 -2.12 -10.85 4.42
CA LEU A 121 -1.23 -10.00 5.22
C LEU A 121 -1.10 -8.59 4.66
N ALA A 122 -1.80 -8.32 3.55
CA ALA A 122 -1.66 -7.07 2.84
C ALA A 122 -2.12 -5.87 3.66
N THR A 123 -3.04 -6.03 4.62
CA THR A 123 -3.60 -4.91 5.39
C THR A 123 -3.16 -4.97 6.85
N LYS A 124 -2.63 -3.86 7.37
CA LYS A 124 -2.31 -3.68 8.79
C LYS A 124 -2.76 -2.32 9.30
N TYR A 125 -3.25 -2.27 10.54
CA TYR A 125 -3.51 -1.03 11.24
C TYR A 125 -2.62 -0.89 12.48
N GLU A 126 -2.15 0.32 12.73
CA GLU A 126 -1.37 0.67 13.91
C GLU A 126 -1.89 1.96 14.54
N LEU A 127 -1.61 2.18 15.83
CA LEU A 127 -1.89 3.48 16.44
C LEU A 127 -0.91 4.51 15.88
N ALA A 128 -1.44 5.58 15.30
CA ALA A 128 -0.61 6.67 14.82
C ALA A 128 -0.34 7.67 15.97
N PRO A 129 0.83 8.33 15.97
CA PRO A 129 1.13 9.40 16.90
C PRO A 129 0.25 10.65 16.67
#